data_AF-A0A660A7V4-F1
#
_entry.id   AF-A0A660A7V4-F1
#
_cell.length_a   1.000
_cell.length_b   1.000
_cell.length_c   1.000
_cell.angle_alpha   90.00
_cell.angle_beta   90.00
_cell.angle_gamma   90.00
#
_symmetry.space_group_name_H-M   'P 1'
#
loop_
_entity.id
_entity.type
_entity.pdbx_description
1 polymer ?
#
loop_
_entity_poly.entity_id
_entity_poly.type
_entity_poly.pdbx_seq_one_letter_code
_entity_poly.pdbx_strand_id
1 'polypeptide(L)' 'MLKIVYPNCCGIDVHKTFVVAVIAITNNQGITEYHRKRFSTFTNGLTQLRDLLEYYSCFDV' A
#
# COMPACT_ATOMS: atom_id res chain seq x y z
N MET A 1 13.29 19.33 -10.03
CA MET A 1 11.94 19.44 -9.44
C MET A 1 11.42 18.03 -9.21
N LEU A 2 10.92 17.71 -8.01
CA LEU A 2 10.37 16.39 -7.71
C LEU A 2 9.01 16.23 -8.43
N LYS A 3 8.78 15.09 -9.07
CA LYS A 3 7.53 14.78 -9.79
C LYS A 3 6.92 13.51 -9.23
N ILE A 4 5.63 13.56 -8.91
CA ILE A 4 4.85 12.36 -8.58
C ILE A 4 4.55 11.62 -9.88
N VAL A 5 5.05 10.39 -9.99
CA VAL A 5 4.85 9.53 -11.16
C VAL A 5 3.64 8.62 -10.95
N TYR A 6 3.47 8.12 -9.72
CA TYR A 6 2.33 7.30 -9.31
C TYR A 6 1.61 8.00 -8.14
N PRO A 7 0.35 8.43 -8.33
CA PRO A 7 -0.41 9.09 -7.27
C PRO A 7 -0.83 8.12 -6.16
N ASN A 8 -1.01 6.84 -6.49
CA ASN A 8 -1.30 5.78 -5.53
C ASN A 8 -0.11 4.84 -5.46
N CYS A 9 0.46 4.64 -4.27
CA CYS A 9 1.54 3.68 -4.07
C CYS A 9 1.44 2.99 -2.71
N CYS A 10 2.11 1.86 -2.56
CA CYS A 10 2.18 1.13 -1.31
C CYS A 10 3.63 0.88 -0.88
N GLY A 11 3.94 1.22 0.38
CA GLY A 11 5.14 0.75 1.06
C GLY A 11 4.82 -0.48 1.90
N ILE A 12 5.65 -1.53 1.80
CA ILE A 12 5.48 -2.77 2.54
C ILE A 12 6.71 -3.02 3.41
N ASP A 13 6.48 -3.30 4.70
CA ASP A 13 7.50 -3.77 5.65
C ASP A 13 7.13 -5.17 6.14
N VAL A 14 8.05 -6.13 6.00
CA VAL A 14 7.80 -7.55 6.22
C VAL A 14 8.57 -8.03 7.44
N HIS A 15 7.85 -8.57 8.41
CA HIS A 15 8.41 -9.23 9.59
C HIS A 15 8.10 -10.72 9.58
N LYS A 16 8.73 -11.48 10.48
CA LYS A 16 8.59 -12.94 10.55
C LYS A 16 7.14 -13.43 10.63
N THR A 17 6.28 -12.73 11.38
CA THR A 17 4.89 -13.17 11.66
C THR A 17 3.83 -12.23 11.10
N PHE A 18 4.22 -11.12 10.48
CA PHE A 18 3.28 -10.12 9.98
C PHE A 18 3.89 -9.24 8.90
N VAL A 19 3.00 -8.61 8.12
CA VAL A 19 3.33 -7.61 7.10
C VAL A 19 2.62 -6.31 7.48
N VAL A 20 3.29 -5.18 7.32
CA VAL A 20 2.69 -3.84 7.41
C VAL A 20 2.65 -3.25 6.01
N ALA A 21 1.47 -2.85 5.55
CA ALA A 21 1.29 -2.12 4.31
C ALA A 21 0.82 -0.70 4.62
N VAL A 22 1.42 0.29 3.95
CA VAL A 22 1.03 1.70 4.01
C VAL A 22 0.71 2.14 2.59
N ILE A 23 -0.56 2.47 2.34
CA ILE A 23 -1.01 3.08 1.09
C ILE A 23 -0.81 4.59 1.22
N ALA A 24 -0.18 5.20 0.22
CA ALA A 24 -0.12 6.65 0.07
C ALA A 24 -0.93 7.04 -1.18
N ILE A 25 -1.83 8.01 -1.02
CA ILE A 25 -2.70 8.52 -2.09
C ILE A 25 -2.51 10.03 -2.18
N THR A 26 -1.95 10.50 -3.29
CA THR A 26 -1.77 11.93 -3.53
C THR A 26 -2.86 12.47 -4.44
N ASN A 27 -3.56 13.50 -3.98
CA ASN A 27 -4.59 14.18 -4.75
C ASN A 27 -4.02 15.20 -5.75
N ASN A 28 -4.88 15.81 -6.56
CA ASN A 28 -4.50 16.80 -7.58
C ASN A 28 -3.91 18.11 -7.00
N GLN A 29 -4.04 18.34 -5.70
CA GLN A 29 -3.44 19.47 -4.99
C GLN A 29 -2.05 19.12 -4.41
N GLY A 30 -1.57 17.89 -4.62
CA GLY A 30 -0.30 17.42 -4.09
C GLY A 30 -0.35 16.99 -2.62
N ILE A 31 -1.54 16.93 -2.02
CA ILE A 31 -1.72 16.48 -0.63
C ILE A 31 -1.80 14.96 -0.62
N THR A 32 -1.00 14.32 0.24
CA THR A 32 -0.90 12.86 0.35
C THR A 32 -1.55 12.37 1.62
N GLU A 33 -2.51 11.46 1.48
CA GLU A 33 -3.14 10.73 2.58
C GLU A 33 -2.52 9.35 2.74
N TYR A 34 -2.50 8.83 3.98
CA TYR A 34 -1.87 7.57 4.31
C TYR A 34 -2.83 6.60 4.99
N HIS A 35 -2.94 5.37 4.49
CA HIS A 35 -3.69 4.27 5.10
C HIS A 35 -2.75 3.15 5.51
N ARG A 36 -2.67 2.86 6.81
CA ARG A 36 -1.82 1.79 7.35
C ARG A 36 -2.66 0.59 7.77
N LYS A 37 -2.25 -0.61 7.34
CA LYS A 37 -2.86 -1.87 7.77
C LYS A 37 -1.79 -2.94 8.01
N ARG A 38 -2.06 -3.82 8.97
CA ARG A 38 -1.21 -4.98 9.31
C ARG A 38 -1.91 -6.26 8.92
N PHE A 39 -1.16 -7.19 8.37
CA PHE A 39 -1.62 -8.51 7.91
C PHE A 39 -0.76 -9.61 8.53
N SER A 40 -1.28 -10.83 8.60
CA SER A 40 -0.45 -12.01 8.91
C SER A 40 0.36 -12.45 7.68
N THR A 41 1.43 -13.21 7.89
CA THR A 41 2.23 -13.80 6.80
C THR A 41 1.66 -15.12 6.28
N PHE A 42 0.53 -15.59 6.83
CA PHE A 42 -0.18 -16.76 6.31
C PHE A 42 -0.99 -16.40 5.08
N THR A 43 -1.28 -17.39 4.24
CA THR A 43 -1.96 -17.21 2.95
C THR A 43 -3.19 -16.32 3.02
N ASN A 44 -4.09 -16.50 4.00
CA ASN A 44 -5.27 -15.66 4.15
C ASN A 44 -4.92 -14.18 4.40
N GLY A 45 -3.88 -13.90 5.19
CA GLY A 45 -3.40 -12.54 5.41
C GLY A 45 -2.80 -11.92 4.16
N LEU A 46 -2.08 -12.72 3.36
CA LEU A 46 -1.51 -12.27 2.09
C LEU A 46 -2.59 -12.05 1.01
N THR A 47 -3.64 -12.86 0.98
CA THR A 47 -4.82 -12.63 0.12
C THR A 47 -5.50 -11.31 0.49
N GLN A 48 -5.71 -11.04 1.78
CA GLN A 48 -6.28 -9.76 2.21
C GLN A 48 -5.38 -8.56 1.91
N LEU A 49 -4.05 -8.75 1.92
CA LEU A 49 -3.10 -7.72 1.48
C LEU A 49 -3.26 -7.45 -0.02
N ARG A 50 -3.31 -8.49 -0.86
CA ARG A 50 -3.57 -8.34 -2.29
C ARG A 50 -4.89 -7.60 -2.52
N ASP A 51 -5.97 -8.01 -1.86
CA ASP A 51 -7.28 -7.36 -2.02
C ASP A 51 -7.23 -5.87 -1.62
N LEU A 52 -6.43 -5.50 -0.62
CA LEU A 52 -6.19 -4.10 -0.26
C LEU A 52 -5.44 -3.34 -1.37
N LEU A 53 -4.39 -3.94 -1.94
CA LEU A 53 -3.62 -3.31 -3.02
C LEU A 53 -4.50 -3.09 -4.27
N GLU A 54 -5.32 -4.08 -4.61
CA GLU A 54 -6.28 -3.98 -5.73
C GLU A 54 -7.32 -2.88 -5.48
N TYR A 55 -7.87 -2.82 -4.26
CA TYR A 55 -8.84 -1.80 -3.87
C TYR A 55 -8.30 -0.37 -4.05
N TYR A 56 -7.02 -0.15 -3.73
CA TYR A 56 -6.36 1.16 -3.89
C TYR A 56 -5.67 1.36 -5.24
N SER A 57 -5.86 0.43 -6.19
CA SER A 57 -5.24 0.49 -7.51
C SER A 57 -3.71 0.55 -7.50
N CYS A 58 -3.06 -0.16 -6.57
CA CYS A 58 -1.61 -0.32 -6.53
C CYS A 58 -1.21 -1.56 -7.34
N PHE A 59 -1.04 -1.40 -8.65
CA PHE A 59 -0.77 -2.52 -9.58
C PHE A 59 0.67 -2.57 -10.10
N ASP A 60 1.38 -1.44 -10.07
CA ASP A 60 2.75 -1.34 -10.59
C ASP A 60 3.76 -1.87 -9.56
N VAL A 61 4.68 -2.74 -10.01
CA VAL A 61 5.73 -3.41 -9.20
C VAL A 61 7.09 -3.29 -9.87
#